data_AF-A0A2E6H754-F1
#
_entry.id   AF-A0A2E6H754-F1
#
_cell.length_a   1.000
_cell.length_b   1.000
_cell.length_c   1.000
_cell.angle_alpha   90.00
_cell.angle_beta   90.00
_cell.angle_gamma   90.00
#
_symmetry.space_group_name_H-M   'P 1'
#
loop_
_entity.id
_entity.type
_entity.pdbx_description
1 polymer ?
#
loop_
_entity_poly.entity_id
_entity_poly.type
_entity_poly.pdbx_seq_one_letter_code
_entity_poly.pdbx_strand_id
1 'polypeptide(L)'
;MIKSILTKTKKNTFGIVKEKVISPTVKKLSRHSLKSRLSFLKLLKARKGRFQFLTQMYADTINKMIKEKLISPEDVPPLLAQTDTSKFLLDFSYGEVRLIPRSWEGLPKLDETMDLILARSQPDSDQVIRLRKLLTDSEFTPLEFNEFQKYFVRFPESDEEWKILKEYLSFATAMRQKHQMRALAELPKLFYPEDSGKYIDKFKKLRNSIDKFELKQIKKQEKKALKKGLKGDEAKAFAKKQAKEMTAVYSNMKYACRSTKPTPESKYAAKRTSSFFMAMGISATAGTYAYANWDKDKTEFDWYGKLGHDLAWKFIFQYGYNAIMTDQAATFLKKMVSLHIFYTPADYIEAAMYELEFGEENSFIKEEYERIVELRKKEDPEFIKEYNAAMNSLNNEYFPEQIKKFISEVMRGKVEVEKNEFDEILSLEEISAGELEDDEMQERLMEAITQKIYNENSGSIKLGSHTMDRYIFVRSYDMLDVPKSLLMGLWIYRTMCMGGLNMKAAITQASIIYTLDQIIGKYIYYQIRRDIINM
;
A
#
# COMPACT_ATOMS: atom_id res chain seq x y z
N MET A 1 14.01 -30.76 -10.63
CA MET A 1 13.66 -31.95 -11.44
C MET A 1 12.50 -31.74 -12.42
N ILE A 2 11.38 -31.11 -12.03
CA ILE A 2 10.16 -30.98 -12.89
C ILE A 2 10.37 -30.09 -14.15
N LYS A 3 11.20 -29.03 -14.08
CA LYS A 3 11.55 -28.21 -15.28
C LYS A 3 12.41 -28.94 -16.32
N SER A 4 13.18 -29.95 -15.91
CA SER A 4 13.99 -30.79 -16.81
C SER A 4 13.13 -31.80 -17.58
N ILE A 5 12.06 -32.30 -16.94
CA ILE A 5 11.12 -33.26 -17.55
C ILE A 5 10.22 -32.56 -18.59
N LEU A 6 9.78 -31.32 -18.34
CA LEU A 6 8.96 -30.54 -19.30
C LEU A 6 9.72 -30.01 -20.52
N THR A 7 11.04 -29.81 -20.41
CA THR A 7 11.90 -29.40 -21.55
C THR A 7 12.35 -30.60 -22.39
N LYS A 8 12.59 -31.76 -21.78
CA LYS A 8 12.86 -33.02 -22.51
C LYS A 8 11.66 -33.49 -23.35
N THR A 9 10.43 -33.38 -22.84
CA THR A 9 9.22 -33.81 -23.58
C THR A 9 8.90 -32.93 -24.78
N LYS A 10 9.10 -31.60 -24.71
CA LYS A 10 8.93 -30.68 -25.86
C LYS A 10 9.97 -30.92 -26.96
N LYS A 11 11.24 -31.18 -26.63
CA LYS A 11 12.26 -31.54 -27.64
C LYS A 11 11.93 -32.86 -28.36
N ASN A 12 11.33 -33.81 -27.65
CA ASN A 12 11.02 -35.13 -28.21
C ASN A 12 9.85 -35.09 -29.22
N THR A 13 8.81 -34.28 -28.97
CA THR A 13 7.65 -34.17 -29.87
C THR A 13 8.00 -33.54 -31.23
N PHE A 14 8.88 -32.53 -31.26
CA PHE A 14 9.33 -31.91 -32.52
C PHE A 14 10.21 -32.85 -33.36
N GLY A 15 11.12 -33.61 -32.73
CA GLY A 15 11.92 -34.63 -33.41
C GLY A 15 11.05 -35.71 -34.06
N ILE A 16 10.05 -36.21 -33.31
CA ILE A 16 9.10 -37.23 -33.80
C ILE A 16 8.30 -36.73 -35.01
N VAL A 17 7.81 -35.47 -35.01
CA VAL A 17 7.04 -34.92 -36.14
C VAL A 17 7.94 -34.77 -37.38
N LYS A 18 9.17 -34.29 -37.20
CA LYS A 18 10.14 -34.14 -38.31
C LYS A 18 10.49 -35.48 -38.96
N GLU A 19 10.69 -36.51 -38.16
CA GLU A 19 11.08 -37.84 -38.65
C GLU A 19 9.90 -38.69 -39.12
N LYS A 20 8.77 -38.70 -38.41
CA LYS A 20 7.63 -39.59 -38.71
C LYS A 20 6.60 -38.99 -39.65
N VAL A 21 6.51 -37.66 -39.75
CA VAL A 21 5.46 -36.99 -40.54
C VAL A 21 6.05 -36.23 -41.72
N ILE A 22 6.98 -35.30 -41.49
CA ILE A 22 7.53 -34.46 -42.57
C ILE A 22 8.37 -35.32 -43.54
N SER A 23 9.29 -36.12 -43.01
CA SER A 23 10.24 -36.88 -43.85
C SER A 23 9.57 -37.90 -44.81
N PRO A 24 8.61 -38.73 -44.37
CA PRO A 24 7.95 -39.68 -45.26
C PRO A 24 7.03 -38.98 -46.27
N THR A 25 6.40 -37.86 -45.88
CA THR A 25 5.53 -37.09 -46.76
C THR A 25 6.32 -36.45 -47.90
N VAL A 26 7.47 -35.83 -47.60
CA VAL A 26 8.35 -35.25 -48.63
C VAL A 26 8.90 -36.34 -49.56
N LYS A 27 9.26 -37.52 -49.02
CA LYS A 27 9.71 -38.66 -49.83
C LYS A 27 8.64 -39.18 -50.78
N LYS A 28 7.35 -39.14 -50.41
CA LYS A 28 6.24 -39.48 -51.32
C LYS A 28 6.06 -38.41 -52.41
N LEU A 29 6.22 -37.14 -52.05
CA LEU A 29 6.10 -35.99 -52.96
C LEU A 29 7.18 -35.93 -54.05
N SER A 30 8.32 -36.60 -53.87
CA SER A 30 9.39 -36.66 -54.89
C SER A 30 8.94 -37.33 -56.19
N ARG A 31 7.92 -38.19 -56.15
CA ARG A 31 7.34 -38.87 -57.32
C ARG A 31 6.30 -38.02 -58.07
N HIS A 32 6.00 -36.82 -57.58
CA HIS A 32 4.97 -35.95 -58.14
C HIS A 32 5.57 -34.76 -58.90
N SER A 33 4.80 -34.22 -59.84
CA SER A 33 5.19 -33.05 -60.62
C SER A 33 5.43 -31.81 -59.73
N LEU A 34 6.22 -30.83 -60.21
CA LEU A 34 6.41 -29.54 -59.55
C LEU A 34 5.08 -28.87 -59.21
N LYS A 35 4.12 -28.87 -60.14
CA LYS A 35 2.78 -28.31 -59.94
C LYS A 35 2.05 -28.97 -58.77
N SER A 36 2.12 -30.30 -58.64
CA SER A 36 1.53 -31.04 -57.53
C SER A 36 2.22 -30.72 -56.20
N ARG A 37 3.55 -30.61 -56.19
CA ARG A 37 4.36 -30.26 -55.01
C ARG A 37 4.04 -28.85 -54.49
N LEU A 38 3.94 -27.87 -55.37
CA LEU A 38 3.55 -26.49 -55.00
C LEU A 38 2.09 -26.42 -54.54
N SER A 39 1.19 -27.20 -55.15
CA SER A 39 -0.22 -27.28 -54.73
C SER A 39 -0.38 -27.84 -53.31
N PHE A 40 0.42 -28.85 -52.95
CA PHE A 40 0.49 -29.38 -51.60
C PHE A 40 0.94 -28.32 -50.58
N LEU A 41 1.97 -27.54 -50.90
CA LEU A 41 2.45 -26.45 -50.03
C LEU A 41 1.39 -25.36 -49.84
N LYS A 42 0.64 -24.99 -50.89
CA LYS A 42 -0.49 -24.06 -50.77
C LYS A 42 -1.58 -24.59 -49.83
N LEU A 43 -1.88 -25.89 -49.87
CA LEU A 43 -2.85 -26.52 -48.98
C LEU A 43 -2.36 -26.57 -47.52
N LEU A 44 -1.08 -26.85 -47.29
CA LEU A 44 -0.47 -26.76 -45.96
C LEU A 44 -0.49 -25.32 -45.41
N LYS A 45 -0.18 -24.33 -46.25
CA LYS A 45 -0.23 -22.91 -45.90
C LYS A 45 -1.61 -22.51 -45.38
N ALA A 46 -2.68 -22.97 -46.03
CA ALA A 46 -4.05 -22.71 -45.60
C ALA A 46 -4.38 -23.32 -44.23
N ARG A 47 -3.73 -24.43 -43.84
CA ARG A 47 -3.98 -25.14 -42.57
C ARG A 47 -3.09 -24.70 -41.41
N LYS A 48 -2.07 -23.87 -41.62
CA LYS A 48 -1.12 -23.47 -40.55
C LYS A 48 -1.78 -22.68 -39.40
N GLY A 49 -2.81 -21.87 -39.70
CA GLY A 49 -3.57 -21.10 -38.73
C GLY A 49 -2.71 -20.14 -37.87
N ARG A 50 -3.10 -19.96 -36.59
CA ARG A 50 -2.41 -19.09 -35.60
C ARG A 50 -1.36 -19.82 -34.74
N PHE A 51 -1.22 -21.14 -34.90
CA PHE A 51 -0.41 -21.96 -34.01
C PHE A 51 1.07 -22.01 -34.45
N GLN A 52 1.97 -21.74 -33.51
CA GLN A 52 3.42 -21.73 -33.76
C GLN A 52 3.93 -23.06 -34.32
N PHE A 53 3.47 -24.18 -33.76
CA PHE A 53 3.88 -25.52 -34.15
C PHE A 53 3.55 -25.84 -35.63
N LEU A 54 2.33 -25.53 -36.08
CA LEU A 54 1.93 -25.78 -37.47
C LEU A 54 2.66 -24.86 -38.46
N THR A 55 2.96 -23.63 -38.03
CA THR A 55 3.73 -22.68 -38.85
C THR A 55 5.19 -23.12 -38.97
N GLN A 56 5.78 -23.66 -37.89
CA GLN A 56 7.11 -24.27 -37.92
C GLN A 56 7.14 -25.53 -38.80
N MET A 57 6.13 -26.39 -38.69
CA MET A 57 6.01 -27.59 -39.53
C MET A 57 5.96 -27.25 -41.03
N TYR A 58 5.26 -26.17 -41.38
CA TYR A 58 5.22 -25.66 -42.75
C TYR A 58 6.60 -25.18 -43.22
N ALA A 59 7.30 -24.38 -42.41
CA ALA A 59 8.67 -23.92 -42.70
C ALA A 59 9.65 -25.09 -42.90
N ASP A 60 9.63 -26.06 -41.98
CA ASP A 60 10.49 -27.24 -42.03
C ASP A 60 10.23 -28.10 -43.26
N THR A 61 8.96 -28.19 -43.70
CA THR A 61 8.58 -28.91 -44.92
C THR A 61 9.17 -28.24 -46.16
N ILE A 62 9.09 -26.91 -46.26
CA ILE A 62 9.69 -26.15 -47.37
C ILE A 62 11.22 -26.36 -47.38
N ASN A 63 11.87 -26.20 -46.23
CA ASN A 63 13.34 -26.37 -46.12
C ASN A 63 13.79 -27.77 -46.54
N LYS A 64 13.02 -28.79 -46.15
CA LYS A 64 13.32 -30.16 -46.56
C LYS A 64 13.14 -30.35 -48.07
N MET A 65 12.10 -29.77 -48.67
CA MET A 65 11.88 -29.83 -50.12
C MET A 65 12.97 -29.08 -50.91
N ILE A 66 13.49 -27.96 -50.40
CA ILE A 66 14.65 -27.26 -50.99
C ILE A 66 15.89 -28.15 -50.91
N LYS A 67 16.18 -28.72 -49.73
CA LYS A 67 17.35 -29.59 -49.50
C LYS A 67 17.33 -30.82 -50.41
N GLU A 68 16.15 -31.40 -50.63
CA GLU A 68 15.97 -32.56 -51.53
C GLU A 68 15.81 -32.15 -53.00
N LYS A 69 16.03 -30.87 -53.35
CA LYS A 69 15.92 -30.33 -54.72
C LYS A 69 14.55 -30.59 -55.37
N LEU A 70 13.49 -30.62 -54.56
CA LEU A 70 12.12 -30.84 -55.01
C LEU A 70 11.41 -29.54 -55.42
N ILE A 71 11.90 -28.40 -54.95
CA ILE A 71 11.50 -27.05 -55.35
C ILE A 71 12.77 -26.20 -55.42
N SER A 72 12.79 -25.17 -56.28
CA SER A 72 13.89 -24.22 -56.32
C SER A 72 13.70 -23.14 -55.24
N PRO A 73 14.76 -22.43 -54.82
CA PRO A 73 14.64 -21.25 -53.97
C PRO A 73 13.73 -20.16 -54.55
N GLU A 74 13.65 -20.05 -55.88
CA GLU A 74 12.80 -19.08 -56.59
C GLU A 74 11.30 -19.38 -56.44
N ASP A 75 10.94 -20.64 -56.20
CA ASP A 75 9.56 -21.06 -55.98
C ASP A 75 9.02 -20.65 -54.59
N VAL A 76 9.89 -20.24 -53.67
CA VAL A 76 9.57 -20.04 -52.23
C VAL A 76 8.89 -18.70 -51.95
N PRO A 77 9.34 -17.54 -52.46
CA PRO A 77 8.71 -16.24 -52.14
C PRO A 77 7.19 -16.19 -52.39
N PRO A 78 6.65 -16.73 -53.52
CA PRO A 78 5.19 -16.79 -53.74
C PRO A 78 4.44 -17.64 -52.69
N LEU A 79 5.10 -18.66 -52.14
CA LEU A 79 4.54 -19.51 -51.08
C LEU A 79 4.49 -18.81 -49.72
N LEU A 80 5.30 -17.76 -49.52
CA LEU A 80 5.38 -17.00 -48.27
C LEU A 80 4.55 -15.71 -48.27
N ALA A 81 4.09 -15.24 -49.45
CA ALA A 81 3.27 -14.04 -49.60
C ALA A 81 2.07 -14.01 -48.62
N GLN A 82 1.86 -12.89 -47.93
CA GLN A 82 1.20 -12.82 -46.63
C GLN A 82 -0.29 -13.22 -46.63
N THR A 83 -0.69 -13.96 -45.58
CA THR A 83 -2.07 -13.98 -45.08
C THR A 83 -2.07 -13.36 -43.69
N ASP A 84 -2.89 -12.35 -43.48
CA ASP A 84 -2.78 -11.35 -42.40
C ASP A 84 -3.02 -11.86 -40.96
N THR A 85 -3.23 -13.16 -40.77
CA THR A 85 -3.84 -13.71 -39.55
C THR A 85 -2.87 -14.43 -38.59
N SER A 86 -1.60 -14.64 -38.94
CA SER A 86 -0.64 -15.35 -38.05
C SER A 86 0.20 -14.41 -37.18
N LYS A 87 0.39 -14.79 -35.90
CA LYS A 87 1.31 -14.13 -34.94
C LYS A 87 2.80 -14.26 -35.30
N PHE A 88 3.12 -15.01 -36.36
CA PHE A 88 4.46 -15.31 -36.84
C PHE A 88 4.53 -15.06 -38.35
N LEU A 89 5.62 -14.43 -38.78
CA LEU A 89 6.06 -14.24 -40.16
C LEU A 89 6.99 -15.39 -40.57
N LEU A 90 7.06 -15.64 -41.88
CA LEU A 90 7.98 -16.59 -42.48
C LEU A 90 8.95 -15.80 -43.34
N ASP A 91 10.24 -15.89 -43.04
CA ASP A 91 11.31 -15.20 -43.76
C ASP A 91 12.16 -16.21 -44.55
N PHE A 92 12.61 -15.81 -45.74
CA PHE A 92 13.46 -16.61 -46.63
C PHE A 92 14.75 -15.88 -47.03
N SER A 93 15.17 -14.89 -46.26
CA SER A 93 16.35 -14.08 -46.58
C SER A 93 17.68 -14.85 -46.51
N TYR A 94 17.71 -16.03 -45.89
CA TYR A 94 18.93 -16.82 -45.64
C TYR A 94 19.00 -18.12 -46.44
N GLY A 95 18.20 -18.28 -47.49
CA GLY A 95 18.13 -19.53 -48.28
C GLY A 95 17.43 -20.69 -47.56
N GLU A 96 16.84 -20.43 -46.39
CA GLU A 96 15.93 -21.32 -45.67
C GLU A 96 14.77 -20.50 -45.09
N VAL A 97 13.60 -21.13 -45.00
CA VAL A 97 12.39 -20.56 -44.42
C VAL A 97 12.49 -20.61 -42.90
N ARG A 98 12.50 -19.45 -42.27
CA ARG A 98 12.56 -19.28 -40.81
C ARG A 98 11.26 -18.70 -40.28
N LEU A 99 10.90 -19.11 -39.06
CA LEU A 99 9.75 -18.56 -38.34
C LEU A 99 10.20 -17.36 -37.50
N ILE A 100 9.64 -16.18 -37.77
CA ILE A 100 9.93 -14.95 -37.03
C ILE A 100 8.65 -14.49 -36.31
N PRO A 101 8.63 -14.20 -35.00
CA PRO A 101 7.46 -13.59 -34.37
C PRO A 101 7.16 -12.22 -34.99
N ARG A 102 5.87 -11.90 -35.19
CA ARG A 102 5.44 -10.63 -35.83
C ARG A 102 5.71 -9.41 -34.93
N SER A 103 5.90 -9.61 -33.63
CA SER A 103 6.51 -8.63 -32.73
C SER A 103 8.03 -8.72 -32.90
N TRP A 104 8.58 -7.68 -33.51
CA TRP A 104 9.87 -7.62 -34.20
C TRP A 104 11.11 -7.70 -33.29
N GLU A 105 12.24 -7.89 -33.99
CA GLU A 105 13.58 -8.35 -33.61
C GLU A 105 14.30 -7.54 -32.53
N GLY A 106 15.17 -8.21 -31.76
CA GLY A 106 16.16 -7.55 -30.90
C GLY A 106 16.36 -8.11 -29.49
N LEU A 107 15.63 -9.14 -29.07
CA LEU A 107 15.86 -9.71 -27.73
C LEU A 107 17.16 -10.53 -27.67
N PRO A 108 18.05 -10.26 -26.71
CA PRO A 108 19.13 -11.17 -26.32
C PRO A 108 18.55 -12.54 -26.00
N LYS A 109 19.24 -13.59 -26.44
CA LYS A 109 18.98 -14.94 -25.92
C LYS A 109 19.27 -14.92 -24.42
N LEU A 110 18.59 -15.77 -23.64
CA LEU A 110 18.61 -15.81 -22.17
C LEU A 110 20.01 -16.01 -21.53
N ASP A 111 21.06 -16.11 -22.36
CA ASP A 111 22.41 -16.54 -22.06
C ASP A 111 23.47 -15.52 -22.54
N GLU A 112 23.09 -14.35 -23.08
CA GLU A 112 24.05 -13.34 -23.59
C GLU A 112 24.59 -12.43 -22.48
N THR A 113 25.92 -12.38 -22.34
CA THR A 113 26.64 -11.52 -21.39
C THR A 113 26.68 -10.05 -21.85
N MET A 114 27.00 -9.12 -20.94
CA MET A 114 27.10 -7.69 -21.27
C MET A 114 28.09 -7.43 -22.43
N ASP A 115 29.18 -8.19 -22.47
CA ASP A 115 30.21 -8.09 -23.50
C ASP A 115 29.69 -8.45 -24.91
N LEU A 116 28.68 -9.33 -25.01
CA LEU A 116 28.05 -9.71 -26.28
C LEU A 116 27.07 -8.66 -26.81
N ILE A 117 26.39 -7.93 -25.92
CA ILE A 117 25.55 -6.78 -26.29
C ILE A 117 26.47 -5.61 -26.72
N LEU A 118 27.55 -5.37 -25.97
CA LEU A 118 28.59 -4.38 -26.31
C LEU A 118 29.25 -4.67 -27.67
N ALA A 119 29.48 -5.94 -28.00
CA ALA A 119 30.06 -6.33 -29.29
C ALA A 119 29.15 -6.05 -30.50
N ARG A 120 27.82 -5.99 -30.31
CA ARG A 120 26.87 -5.74 -31.40
C ARG A 120 26.60 -4.27 -31.67
N SER A 121 26.61 -3.45 -30.62
CA SER A 121 26.26 -2.03 -30.74
C SER A 121 27.44 -1.13 -31.09
N GLN A 122 28.66 -1.68 -31.18
CA GLN A 122 29.93 -0.93 -31.36
C GLN A 122 29.98 0.40 -30.59
N PRO A 123 29.68 0.40 -29.27
CA PRO A 123 29.62 1.63 -28.51
C PRO A 123 31.02 2.23 -28.36
N ASP A 124 31.09 3.56 -28.37
CA ASP A 124 32.34 4.23 -28.02
C ASP A 124 32.69 3.99 -26.53
N SER A 125 33.96 4.21 -26.17
CA SER A 125 34.42 4.00 -24.79
C SER A 125 33.68 4.89 -23.77
N ASP A 126 33.26 6.10 -24.16
CA ASP A 126 32.55 7.02 -23.28
C ASP A 126 31.12 6.52 -22.99
N GLN A 127 30.41 6.03 -24.00
CA GLN A 127 29.10 5.42 -23.88
C GLN A 127 29.11 4.22 -22.92
N VAL A 128 30.14 3.37 -23.00
CA VAL A 128 30.30 2.23 -22.08
C VAL A 128 30.55 2.70 -20.65
N ILE A 129 31.42 3.69 -20.45
CA ILE A 129 31.73 4.25 -19.12
C ILE A 129 30.47 4.91 -18.52
N ARG A 130 29.74 5.71 -19.30
CA ARG A 130 28.48 6.35 -18.89
C ARG A 130 27.44 5.31 -18.49
N LEU A 131 27.25 4.26 -19.28
CA LEU A 131 26.31 3.18 -18.95
C LEU A 131 26.72 2.46 -17.67
N ARG A 132 28.00 2.13 -17.51
CA ARG A 132 28.50 1.46 -16.31
C ARG A 132 28.23 2.28 -15.07
N LYS A 133 28.52 3.58 -15.12
CA LYS A 133 28.22 4.51 -14.02
C LYS A 133 26.73 4.53 -13.70
N LEU A 134 25.88 4.63 -14.71
CA LEU A 134 24.43 4.64 -14.59
C LEU A 134 23.88 3.36 -13.92
N LEU A 135 24.42 2.19 -14.29
CA LEU A 135 24.01 0.90 -13.73
C LEU A 135 24.49 0.71 -12.30
N THR A 136 25.70 1.16 -11.99
CA THR A 136 26.21 1.19 -10.60
C THR A 136 25.35 2.09 -9.72
N ASP A 137 25.01 3.29 -10.20
CA ASP A 137 24.15 4.25 -9.49
C ASP A 137 22.71 3.74 -9.30
N SER A 138 22.28 2.74 -10.09
CA SER A 138 20.92 2.19 -10.04
C SER A 138 20.73 1.07 -9.02
N GLU A 139 21.82 0.57 -8.41
CA GLU A 139 21.82 -0.48 -7.37
C GLU A 139 20.96 -1.72 -7.72
N PHE A 140 21.05 -2.21 -8.97
CA PHE A 140 20.27 -3.37 -9.40
C PHE A 140 20.68 -4.65 -8.66
N THR A 141 19.68 -5.45 -8.25
CA THR A 141 19.93 -6.84 -7.86
C THR A 141 20.36 -7.68 -9.09
N PRO A 142 21.02 -8.84 -8.92
CA PRO A 142 21.41 -9.68 -10.05
C PRO A 142 20.25 -10.04 -11.00
N LEU A 143 19.05 -10.24 -10.45
CA LEU A 143 17.83 -10.50 -11.24
C LEU A 143 17.40 -9.28 -12.05
N GLU A 144 17.42 -8.10 -11.44
CA GLU A 144 17.05 -6.83 -12.10
C GLU A 144 18.07 -6.45 -13.17
N PHE A 145 19.35 -6.69 -12.90
CA PHE A 145 20.43 -6.48 -13.85
C PHE A 145 20.30 -7.39 -15.07
N ASN A 146 20.01 -8.68 -14.86
CA ASN A 146 19.74 -9.61 -15.95
C ASN A 146 18.52 -9.19 -16.79
N GLU A 147 17.45 -8.73 -16.15
CA GLU A 147 16.29 -8.20 -16.88
C GLU A 147 16.64 -6.93 -17.67
N PHE A 148 17.42 -6.00 -17.08
CA PHE A 148 17.94 -4.84 -17.81
C PHE A 148 18.74 -5.28 -19.04
N GLN A 149 19.70 -6.19 -18.88
CA GLN A 149 20.52 -6.69 -19.99
C GLN A 149 19.68 -7.31 -21.09
N LYS A 150 18.65 -8.07 -20.72
CA LYS A 150 17.72 -8.69 -21.67
C LYS A 150 16.92 -7.68 -22.50
N TYR A 151 16.69 -6.47 -22.03
CA TYR A 151 15.83 -5.51 -22.75
C TYR A 151 16.53 -4.20 -23.11
N PHE A 152 17.82 -4.07 -22.82
CA PHE A 152 18.65 -2.96 -23.26
C PHE A 152 19.16 -3.24 -24.68
N VAL A 153 18.55 -2.59 -25.67
CA VAL A 153 18.75 -2.93 -27.10
C VAL A 153 19.71 -1.98 -27.82
N ARG A 154 19.81 -0.71 -27.37
CA ARG A 154 20.70 0.28 -27.99
C ARG A 154 21.25 1.30 -27.00
N PHE A 155 22.39 1.89 -27.36
CA PHE A 155 22.95 3.02 -26.64
C PHE A 155 22.21 4.32 -27.00
N PRO A 156 22.07 5.25 -26.03
CA PRO A 156 21.61 6.60 -26.31
C PRO A 156 22.55 7.35 -27.27
N GLU A 157 21.96 8.06 -28.23
CA GLU A 157 22.69 8.79 -29.29
C GLU A 157 22.94 10.26 -28.92
N SER A 158 22.24 10.79 -27.91
CA SER A 158 22.36 12.18 -27.46
C SER A 158 22.36 12.30 -25.94
N ASP A 159 22.86 13.42 -25.42
CA ASP A 159 22.81 13.72 -23.99
C ASP A 159 21.38 13.75 -23.43
N GLU A 160 20.39 14.13 -24.24
CA GLU A 160 18.98 14.10 -23.81
C GLU A 160 18.45 12.66 -23.73
N GLU A 161 18.84 11.77 -24.66
CA GLU A 161 18.50 10.35 -24.53
C GLU A 161 19.18 9.70 -23.32
N TRP A 162 20.44 10.06 -23.02
CA TRP A 162 21.11 9.62 -21.79
C TRP A 162 20.37 10.06 -20.53
N LYS A 163 19.88 11.30 -20.52
CA LYS A 163 19.05 11.83 -19.44
C LYS A 163 17.73 11.08 -19.33
N ILE A 164 17.06 10.79 -20.45
CA ILE A 164 15.82 10.01 -20.49
C ILE A 164 16.05 8.60 -19.93
N LEU A 165 17.14 7.93 -20.32
CA LEU A 165 17.51 6.62 -19.80
C LEU A 165 17.73 6.66 -18.29
N LYS A 166 18.51 7.62 -17.80
CA LYS A 166 18.75 7.82 -16.37
C LYS A 166 17.46 7.98 -15.59
N GLU A 167 16.58 8.86 -16.05
CA GLU A 167 15.31 9.10 -15.39
C GLU A 167 14.38 7.89 -15.45
N TYR A 168 14.41 7.13 -16.55
CA TYR A 168 13.63 5.91 -16.69
C TYR A 168 14.10 4.81 -15.75
N LEU A 169 15.42 4.63 -15.60
CA LEU A 169 15.96 3.67 -14.65
C LEU A 169 15.61 4.08 -13.21
N SER A 170 15.75 5.36 -12.85
CA SER A 170 15.29 5.88 -11.55
C SER A 170 13.79 5.65 -11.32
N PHE A 171 12.98 5.78 -12.36
CA PHE A 171 11.56 5.48 -12.31
C PHE A 171 11.28 3.98 -12.10
N ALA A 172 12.03 3.11 -12.78
CA ALA A 172 11.87 1.66 -12.67
C ALA A 172 12.35 1.15 -11.30
N THR A 173 13.51 1.59 -10.83
CA THR A 173 14.10 1.20 -9.52
C THR A 173 13.25 1.66 -8.35
N ALA A 174 12.51 2.77 -8.50
CA ALA A 174 11.54 3.23 -7.52
C ALA A 174 10.35 2.26 -7.32
N MET A 175 10.15 1.27 -8.20
CA MET A 175 9.05 0.32 -8.07
C MET A 175 9.45 -0.94 -7.32
N ARG A 176 8.42 -1.69 -6.88
CA ARG A 176 8.63 -3.05 -6.37
C ARG A 176 9.16 -3.95 -7.46
N GLN A 177 9.97 -4.94 -7.08
CA GLN A 177 10.61 -5.88 -8.00
C GLN A 177 9.68 -6.37 -9.12
N LYS A 178 8.48 -6.89 -8.81
CA LYS A 178 7.53 -7.36 -9.85
C LYS A 178 7.15 -6.29 -10.89
N HIS A 179 7.00 -5.03 -10.48
CA HIS A 179 6.68 -3.91 -11.36
C HIS A 179 7.92 -3.32 -12.02
N GLN A 180 9.06 -3.29 -11.32
CA GLN A 180 10.35 -2.92 -11.86
C GLN A 180 10.73 -3.84 -13.03
N MET A 181 10.63 -5.17 -12.87
CA MET A 181 10.92 -6.11 -13.96
C MET A 181 10.03 -5.86 -15.19
N ARG A 182 8.74 -5.56 -14.97
CA ARG A 182 7.82 -5.21 -16.07
C ARG A 182 8.13 -3.86 -16.71
N ALA A 183 8.64 -2.89 -15.94
CA ALA A 183 9.11 -1.62 -16.48
C ALA A 183 10.40 -1.82 -17.29
N LEU A 184 11.38 -2.56 -16.76
CA LEU A 184 12.60 -2.91 -17.50
C LEU A 184 12.28 -3.66 -18.80
N ALA A 185 11.28 -4.53 -18.82
CA ALA A 185 10.81 -5.19 -20.04
C ALA A 185 10.24 -4.23 -21.11
N GLU A 186 9.88 -3.01 -20.75
CA GLU A 186 9.44 -1.96 -21.67
C GLU A 186 10.59 -1.01 -22.10
N LEU A 187 11.84 -1.23 -21.66
CA LEU A 187 13.03 -0.45 -22.08
C LEU A 187 13.17 -0.25 -23.60
N PRO A 188 12.90 -1.24 -24.47
CA PRO A 188 13.08 -1.07 -25.91
C PRO A 188 12.20 0.05 -26.49
N LYS A 189 11.09 0.37 -25.81
CA LYS A 189 10.12 1.39 -26.23
C LYS A 189 10.48 2.81 -25.76
N LEU A 190 11.52 2.96 -24.94
CA LEU A 190 11.81 4.21 -24.24
C LEU A 190 12.06 5.39 -25.18
N PHE A 191 12.74 5.14 -26.28
CA PHE A 191 13.16 6.17 -27.22
C PHE A 191 12.26 6.30 -28.46
N TYR A 192 11.20 5.51 -28.55
CA TYR A 192 10.28 5.54 -29.69
C TYR A 192 8.97 6.23 -29.26
N PRO A 193 8.67 7.44 -29.77
CA PRO A 193 7.52 8.22 -29.33
C PRO A 193 6.19 7.50 -29.55
N GLU A 194 6.07 6.77 -30.66
CA GLU A 194 4.88 6.03 -31.09
C GLU A 194 4.63 4.77 -30.26
N ASP A 195 5.67 4.24 -29.61
CA ASP A 195 5.53 3.07 -28.77
C ASP A 195 4.85 3.42 -27.44
N SER A 196 3.84 2.61 -27.11
CA SER A 196 3.08 2.70 -25.86
C SER A 196 3.30 1.46 -25.00
N GLY A 197 3.21 1.67 -23.69
CA GLY A 197 3.43 0.65 -22.68
C GLY A 197 2.92 1.15 -21.34
N LYS A 198 2.43 0.25 -20.48
CA LYS A 198 1.78 0.68 -19.24
C LYS A 198 2.74 1.47 -18.35
N TYR A 199 4.01 1.10 -18.33
CA TYR A 199 5.04 1.74 -17.51
C TYR A 199 5.69 2.91 -18.25
N ILE A 200 5.88 2.80 -19.56
CA ILE A 200 6.32 3.90 -20.43
C ILE A 200 5.34 5.07 -20.40
N ASP A 201 4.04 4.83 -20.51
CA ASP A 201 3.02 5.88 -20.47
C ASP A 201 2.97 6.57 -19.10
N LYS A 202 3.17 5.80 -18.03
CA LYS A 202 3.31 6.35 -16.67
C LYS A 202 4.56 7.19 -16.52
N PHE A 203 5.68 6.75 -17.09
CA PHE A 203 6.92 7.51 -17.14
C PHE A 203 6.74 8.81 -17.94
N LYS A 204 6.19 8.75 -19.16
CA LYS A 204 5.87 9.92 -20.01
C LYS A 204 4.97 10.92 -19.25
N LYS A 205 3.93 10.44 -18.56
CA LYS A 205 3.08 11.30 -17.69
C LYS A 205 3.86 11.95 -16.55
N LEU A 206 4.79 11.23 -15.94
CA LEU A 206 5.64 11.74 -14.87
C LEU A 206 6.64 12.78 -15.40
N ARG A 207 7.29 12.49 -16.53
CA ARG A 207 8.20 13.39 -17.24
C ARG A 207 7.51 14.69 -17.65
N ASN A 208 6.32 14.62 -18.24
CA ASN A 208 5.51 15.79 -18.57
C ASN A 208 5.25 16.70 -17.35
N SER A 209 5.13 16.13 -16.15
CA SER A 209 4.96 16.93 -14.93
C SER A 209 6.26 17.57 -14.43
N ILE A 210 7.41 16.97 -14.73
CA ILE A 210 8.76 17.52 -14.49
C ILE A 210 9.03 18.64 -15.50
N ASP A 211 8.71 18.46 -16.78
CA ASP A 211 8.88 19.48 -17.81
C ASP A 211 8.00 20.71 -17.52
N LYS A 212 6.76 20.50 -17.07
CA LYS A 212 5.89 21.59 -16.57
C LYS A 212 6.51 22.34 -15.39
N PHE A 213 7.25 21.66 -14.51
CA PHE A 213 7.96 22.30 -13.41
C PHE A 213 9.15 23.12 -13.92
N GLU A 214 9.94 22.57 -14.85
CA GLU A 214 11.06 23.27 -15.48
C GLU A 214 10.60 24.57 -16.16
N LEU A 215 9.54 24.51 -16.98
CA LEU A 215 8.96 25.69 -17.63
C LEU A 215 8.50 26.76 -16.63
N LYS A 216 7.92 26.35 -15.49
CA LYS A 216 7.53 27.29 -14.42
C LYS A 216 8.76 27.93 -13.77
N GLN A 217 9.84 27.16 -13.55
CA GLN A 217 11.08 27.70 -12.98
C GLN A 217 11.82 28.61 -13.95
N ILE A 218 11.85 28.31 -15.25
CA ILE A 218 12.42 29.21 -16.28
C ILE A 218 11.75 30.58 -16.17
N LYS A 219 10.42 30.64 -16.24
CA LYS A 219 9.68 31.91 -16.13
C LYS A 219 9.95 32.64 -14.81
N LYS A 220 10.09 31.91 -13.70
CA LYS A 220 10.35 32.49 -12.37
C LYS A 220 11.76 33.05 -12.26
N GLN A 221 12.76 32.33 -12.77
CA GLN A 221 14.17 32.75 -12.71
C GLN A 221 14.47 33.85 -13.73
N GLU A 222 13.83 33.83 -14.89
CA GLU A 222 13.91 34.91 -15.89
C GLU A 222 13.40 36.23 -15.28
N LYS A 223 12.23 36.23 -14.65
CA LYS A 223 11.71 37.40 -13.92
C LYS A 223 12.66 37.88 -12.82
N LYS A 224 13.34 36.98 -12.12
CA LYS A 224 14.33 37.34 -11.08
C LYS A 224 15.61 37.92 -11.69
N ALA A 225 16.09 37.36 -12.80
CA ALA A 225 17.27 37.81 -13.52
C ALA A 225 17.06 39.20 -14.12
N LEU A 226 15.91 39.44 -14.76
CA LEU A 226 15.52 40.76 -15.26
C LEU A 226 15.46 41.80 -14.15
N LYS A 227 14.88 41.46 -12.99
CA LYS A 227 14.87 42.34 -11.80
C LYS A 227 16.27 42.65 -11.24
N LYS A 228 17.26 41.80 -11.53
CA LYS A 228 18.66 41.99 -11.13
C LYS A 228 19.49 42.72 -12.19
N GLY A 229 18.88 43.19 -13.28
CA GLY A 229 19.55 43.99 -14.31
C GLY A 229 20.17 43.19 -15.46
N LEU A 230 19.97 41.88 -15.55
CA LEU A 230 20.40 41.09 -16.71
C LEU A 230 19.57 41.44 -17.95
N LYS A 231 20.22 41.53 -19.11
CA LYS A 231 19.55 41.80 -20.41
C LYS A 231 18.85 40.55 -20.93
N GLY A 232 17.82 40.73 -21.77
CA GLY A 232 16.84 39.69 -22.14
C GLY A 232 17.41 38.31 -22.46
N ASP A 233 18.39 38.20 -23.35
CA ASP A 233 18.93 36.90 -23.76
C ASP A 233 19.87 36.27 -22.72
N GLU A 234 20.65 37.09 -22.01
CA GLU A 234 21.45 36.65 -20.86
C GLU A 234 20.56 36.17 -19.71
N ALA A 235 19.47 36.89 -19.44
CA ALA A 235 18.48 36.51 -18.43
C ALA A 235 17.80 35.18 -18.79
N LYS A 236 17.48 34.94 -20.06
CA LYS A 236 16.93 33.66 -20.56
C LYS A 236 17.94 32.52 -20.44
N ALA A 237 19.20 32.74 -20.82
CA ALA A 237 20.25 31.73 -20.73
C ALA A 237 20.52 31.35 -19.26
N PHE A 238 20.65 32.35 -18.38
CA PHE A 238 20.78 32.16 -16.94
C PHE A 238 19.58 31.40 -16.35
N ALA A 239 18.36 31.81 -16.70
CA ALA A 239 17.13 31.18 -16.22
C ALA A 239 17.01 29.72 -16.66
N LYS A 240 17.36 29.40 -17.92
CA LYS A 240 17.39 28.02 -18.42
C LYS A 240 18.40 27.17 -17.65
N LYS A 241 19.62 27.68 -17.41
CA LYS A 241 20.65 26.94 -16.66
C LYS A 241 20.19 26.65 -15.22
N GLN A 242 19.75 27.67 -14.49
CA GLN A 242 19.24 27.54 -13.13
C GLN A 242 18.00 26.63 -13.05
N ALA A 243 17.09 26.74 -14.01
CA ALA A 243 15.91 25.87 -14.06
C ALA A 243 16.28 24.40 -14.31
N LYS A 244 17.27 24.12 -15.17
CA LYS A 244 17.77 22.76 -15.40
C LYS A 244 18.37 22.15 -14.13
N GLU A 245 19.21 22.90 -13.41
CA GLU A 245 19.80 22.46 -12.14
C GLU A 245 18.72 22.14 -11.09
N MET A 246 17.75 23.04 -10.89
CA MET A 246 16.63 22.81 -9.97
C MET A 246 15.74 21.64 -10.42
N THR A 247 15.55 21.46 -11.73
CA THR A 247 14.72 20.37 -12.28
C THR A 247 15.40 19.02 -12.09
N ALA A 248 16.73 18.93 -12.22
CA ALA A 248 17.47 17.70 -11.94
C ALA A 248 17.29 17.26 -10.48
N VAL A 249 17.40 18.19 -9.52
CA VAL A 249 17.15 17.90 -8.10
C VAL A 249 15.69 17.50 -7.86
N TYR A 250 14.74 18.23 -8.46
CA TYR A 250 13.32 17.92 -8.34
C TYR A 250 12.96 16.56 -8.91
N SER A 251 13.53 16.19 -10.05
CA SER A 251 13.35 14.91 -10.74
C SER A 251 13.82 13.76 -9.83
N ASN A 252 15.04 13.86 -9.29
CA ASN A 252 15.60 12.89 -8.35
C ASN A 252 14.71 12.73 -7.11
N MET A 253 14.29 13.84 -6.48
CA MET A 253 13.37 13.80 -5.35
C MET A 253 12.04 13.13 -5.71
N LYS A 254 11.50 13.40 -6.89
CA LYS A 254 10.22 12.84 -7.32
C LYS A 254 10.26 11.33 -7.48
N TYR A 255 11.38 10.78 -7.95
CA TYR A 255 11.59 9.34 -8.03
C TYR A 255 11.86 8.75 -6.65
N ALA A 256 12.77 9.35 -5.86
CA ALA A 256 13.09 8.91 -4.51
C ALA A 256 11.87 8.87 -3.58
N CYS A 257 11.02 9.90 -3.61
CA CYS A 257 9.79 9.98 -2.80
C CYS A 257 8.68 9.03 -3.27
N ARG A 258 8.81 8.44 -4.46
CA ARG A 258 7.92 7.39 -4.97
C ARG A 258 8.53 6.00 -4.85
N SER A 259 9.78 5.92 -4.39
CA SER A 259 10.50 4.67 -4.26
C SER A 259 9.84 3.78 -3.21
N THR A 260 9.68 2.51 -3.57
CA THR A 260 9.33 1.46 -2.59
C THR A 260 10.57 0.86 -1.92
N LYS A 261 11.76 1.29 -2.33
CA LYS A 261 13.04 0.96 -1.71
C LYS A 261 13.55 2.15 -0.90
N PRO A 262 14.12 1.95 0.30
CA PRO A 262 14.63 3.04 1.13
C PRO A 262 15.84 3.71 0.47
N THR A 263 15.70 4.97 0.07
CA THR A 263 16.79 5.82 -0.44
C THR A 263 17.27 6.79 0.64
N PRO A 264 18.45 7.42 0.51
CA PRO A 264 18.90 8.45 1.45
C PRO A 264 17.88 9.59 1.63
N GLU A 265 17.30 10.07 0.53
CA GLU A 265 16.30 11.14 0.55
C GLU A 265 15.01 10.69 1.23
N SER A 266 14.58 9.45 0.97
CA SER A 266 13.33 8.93 1.50
C SER A 266 13.45 8.59 2.99
N LYS A 267 14.62 8.15 3.47
CA LYS A 267 14.96 8.01 4.90
C LYS A 267 15.00 9.36 5.60
N TYR A 268 15.60 10.36 4.97
CA TYR A 268 15.64 11.71 5.51
C TYR A 268 14.23 12.33 5.61
N ALA A 269 13.42 12.16 4.58
CA ALA A 269 12.02 12.56 4.58
C ALA A 269 11.20 11.81 5.63
N ALA A 270 11.45 10.51 5.84
CA ALA A 270 10.82 9.71 6.89
C ALA A 270 11.12 10.26 8.28
N LYS A 271 12.40 10.53 8.59
CA LYS A 271 12.80 11.13 9.86
C LYS A 271 12.12 12.48 10.10
N ARG A 272 12.12 13.35 9.10
CA ARG A 272 11.47 14.67 9.19
C ARG A 272 9.96 14.58 9.35
N THR A 273 9.33 13.68 8.62
CA THR A 273 7.88 13.44 8.72
C THR A 273 7.52 12.87 10.09
N SER A 274 8.35 11.97 10.63
CA SER A 274 8.17 11.46 11.99
C SER A 274 8.28 12.57 13.04
N SER A 275 9.32 13.42 12.96
CA SER A 275 9.45 14.58 13.85
C SER A 275 8.27 15.54 13.73
N PHE A 276 7.80 15.79 12.50
CA PHE A 276 6.62 16.62 12.25
C PHE A 276 5.37 16.04 12.92
N PHE A 277 5.10 14.75 12.72
CA PHE A 277 3.93 14.10 13.32
C PHE A 277 4.03 14.02 14.85
N MET A 278 5.22 13.79 15.41
CA MET A 278 5.41 13.84 16.86
C MET A 278 5.10 15.23 17.41
N ALA A 279 5.69 16.28 16.83
CA ALA A 279 5.47 17.65 17.29
C ALA A 279 4.00 18.06 17.15
N MET A 280 3.42 17.89 15.96
CA MET A 280 2.03 18.27 15.70
C MET A 280 1.03 17.38 16.45
N GLY A 281 1.33 16.10 16.63
CA GLY A 281 0.52 15.14 17.39
C GLY A 281 0.35 15.51 18.85
N ILE A 282 1.47 15.83 19.50
CA ILE A 282 1.51 16.28 20.89
C ILE A 282 0.79 17.64 21.02
N SER A 283 1.17 18.63 20.20
CA SER A 283 0.56 19.96 20.27
C SER A 283 -0.93 19.95 19.98
N ALA A 284 -1.38 19.16 18.99
CA ALA A 284 -2.81 19.03 18.70
C ALA A 284 -3.55 18.35 19.84
N THR A 285 -2.95 17.37 20.53
CA THR A 285 -3.61 16.69 21.67
C THR A 285 -3.74 17.63 22.86
N ALA A 286 -2.67 18.33 23.23
CA ALA A 286 -2.73 19.36 24.26
C ALA A 286 -3.77 20.45 23.93
N GLY A 287 -3.77 20.95 22.69
CA GLY A 287 -4.70 21.99 22.26
C GLY A 287 -6.16 21.53 22.25
N THR A 288 -6.45 20.32 21.73
CA THR A 288 -7.83 19.81 21.71
C THR A 288 -8.33 19.43 23.09
N TYR A 289 -7.48 18.86 23.94
CA TYR A 289 -7.84 18.55 25.33
C TYR A 289 -8.15 19.84 26.11
N ALA A 290 -7.28 20.86 25.99
CA ALA A 290 -7.48 22.13 26.66
C ALA A 290 -8.73 22.87 26.16
N TYR A 291 -9.08 22.73 24.88
CA TYR A 291 -10.31 23.29 24.34
C TYR A 291 -11.55 22.51 24.78
N ALA A 292 -11.50 21.18 24.81
CA ALA A 292 -12.64 20.34 25.19
C ALA A 292 -12.95 20.41 26.68
N ASN A 293 -11.95 20.70 27.53
CA ASN A 293 -12.06 20.80 28.99
C ASN A 293 -11.73 22.21 29.47
N TRP A 294 -12.05 23.24 28.67
CA TRP A 294 -11.72 24.63 28.96
C TRP A 294 -12.46 25.18 30.19
N ASP A 295 -13.62 24.59 30.44
CA ASP A 295 -14.62 24.83 31.49
C ASP A 295 -14.39 24.04 32.77
N LYS A 296 -13.53 23.00 32.75
CA LYS A 296 -13.15 22.23 33.94
C LYS A 296 -12.11 22.98 34.78
N ASP A 297 -12.09 22.74 36.10
CA ASP A 297 -11.10 23.33 37.00
C ASP A 297 -9.69 22.85 36.64
N LYS A 298 -8.76 23.78 36.58
CA LYS A 298 -7.35 23.57 36.19
C LYS A 298 -6.44 23.50 37.41
N THR A 299 -6.96 23.74 38.60
CA THR A 299 -6.20 23.69 39.86
C THR A 299 -6.10 22.27 40.42
N GLU A 300 -6.90 21.34 39.91
CA GLU A 300 -6.89 19.94 40.34
C GLU A 300 -5.81 19.12 39.63
N PHE A 301 -5.16 18.23 40.39
CA PHE A 301 -4.19 17.24 39.89
C PHE A 301 -4.78 16.39 38.75
N ASP A 302 -6.10 16.18 38.79
CA ASP A 302 -6.85 15.34 37.87
C ASP A 302 -6.85 15.87 36.43
N TRP A 303 -6.89 17.19 36.23
CA TRP A 303 -6.84 17.80 34.89
C TRP A 303 -5.48 17.57 34.22
N TYR A 304 -4.38 17.82 34.95
CA TYR A 304 -3.03 17.64 34.44
C TYR A 304 -2.64 16.17 34.34
N GLY A 305 -3.14 15.31 35.23
CA GLY A 305 -2.98 13.86 35.18
C GLY A 305 -3.58 13.26 33.91
N LYS A 306 -4.85 13.55 33.64
CA LYS A 306 -5.56 13.10 32.42
C LYS A 306 -4.90 13.62 31.14
N LEU A 307 -4.47 14.89 31.12
CA LEU A 307 -3.69 15.43 29.99
C LEU A 307 -2.35 14.70 29.83
N GLY A 308 -1.62 14.45 30.93
CA GLY A 308 -0.34 13.75 30.93
C GLY A 308 -0.47 12.34 30.36
N HIS A 309 -1.51 11.61 30.79
CA HIS A 309 -1.85 10.28 30.28
C HIS A 309 -2.11 10.30 28.76
N ASP A 310 -3.01 11.19 28.30
CA ASP A 310 -3.34 11.35 26.88
C ASP A 310 -2.08 11.69 26.04
N LEU A 311 -1.19 12.53 26.55
CA LEU A 311 0.06 12.89 25.88
C LEU A 311 1.05 11.71 25.81
N ALA A 312 1.19 10.95 26.89
CA ALA A 312 2.08 9.78 26.94
C ALA A 312 1.63 8.70 25.95
N TRP A 313 0.34 8.36 25.95
CA TRP A 313 -0.22 7.43 24.99
C TRP A 313 -0.16 7.94 23.56
N LYS A 314 -0.41 9.24 23.35
CA LYS A 314 -0.25 9.82 22.01
C LYS A 314 1.17 9.65 21.49
N PHE A 315 2.19 9.78 22.35
CA PHE A 315 3.57 9.52 21.97
C PHE A 315 3.78 8.07 21.50
N ILE A 316 3.26 7.09 22.24
CA ILE A 316 3.34 5.65 21.91
C ILE A 316 2.63 5.37 20.58
N PHE A 317 1.38 5.82 20.43
CA PHE A 317 0.60 5.64 19.21
C PHE A 317 1.25 6.31 18.00
N GLN A 318 1.82 7.51 18.19
CA GLN A 318 2.47 8.26 17.13
C GLN A 318 3.81 7.63 16.71
N TYR A 319 4.53 7.03 17.66
CA TYR A 319 5.75 6.26 17.38
C TYR A 319 5.43 5.04 16.51
N GLY A 320 4.46 4.21 16.90
CA GLY A 320 4.04 3.05 16.11
C GLY A 320 3.48 3.42 14.75
N TYR A 321 2.63 4.47 14.71
CA TYR A 321 2.13 5.03 13.46
C TYR A 321 3.27 5.45 12.52
N ASN A 322 4.28 6.15 13.03
CA ASN A 322 5.42 6.60 12.24
C ASN A 322 6.23 5.42 11.70
N ALA A 323 6.47 4.39 12.50
CA ALA A 323 7.17 3.19 12.07
C ALA A 323 6.46 2.50 10.89
N ILE A 324 5.13 2.37 10.96
CA ILE A 324 4.32 1.75 9.91
C ILE A 324 4.18 2.66 8.68
N MET A 325 3.94 3.95 8.89
CA MET A 325 3.76 4.93 7.82
C MET A 325 5.04 5.11 7.01
N THR A 326 6.21 5.12 7.66
CA THR A 326 7.49 5.31 6.98
C THR A 326 8.04 4.06 6.29
N ASP A 327 7.45 2.88 6.48
CA ASP A 327 7.78 1.67 5.70
C ASP A 327 7.43 1.87 4.22
N GLN A 328 8.44 2.10 3.38
CA GLN A 328 8.26 2.31 1.94
C GLN A 328 7.96 1.03 1.16
N ALA A 329 8.31 -0.13 1.73
CA ALA A 329 8.07 -1.41 1.09
C ALA A 329 6.59 -1.83 1.25
N ALA A 330 5.94 -1.46 2.35
CA ALA A 330 4.53 -1.82 2.63
C ALA A 330 3.52 -1.18 1.67
N THR A 331 2.46 -1.93 1.30
CA THR A 331 1.31 -1.37 0.55
C THR A 331 0.47 -0.52 1.49
N PHE A 332 -0.42 0.31 0.92
CA PHE A 332 -1.50 0.93 1.69
C PHE A 332 -2.26 -0.09 2.55
N LEU A 333 -2.69 -1.21 1.96
CA LEU A 333 -3.40 -2.27 2.69
C LEU A 333 -2.56 -2.89 3.80
N LYS A 334 -1.27 -3.17 3.56
CA LYS A 334 -0.38 -3.72 4.58
C LYS A 334 -0.21 -2.73 5.73
N LYS A 335 -0.06 -1.43 5.44
CA LYS A 335 0.01 -0.38 6.46
C LYS A 335 -1.27 -0.29 7.28
N MET A 336 -2.43 -0.32 6.62
CA MET A 336 -3.73 -0.32 7.29
C MET A 336 -3.87 -1.51 8.24
N VAL A 337 -3.59 -2.72 7.77
CA VAL A 337 -3.63 -3.93 8.60
C VAL A 337 -2.64 -3.86 9.76
N SER A 338 -1.40 -3.41 9.50
CA SER A 338 -0.40 -3.24 10.56
C SER A 338 -0.81 -2.20 11.59
N LEU A 339 -1.47 -1.10 11.19
CA LEU A 339 -2.00 -0.10 12.12
C LEU A 339 -3.11 -0.70 12.98
N HIS A 340 -4.06 -1.43 12.41
CA HIS A 340 -5.09 -2.09 13.23
C HIS A 340 -4.52 -3.13 14.18
N ILE A 341 -3.56 -3.94 13.74
CA ILE A 341 -2.89 -4.93 14.62
C ILE A 341 -2.12 -4.22 15.74
N PHE A 342 -1.51 -3.08 15.47
CA PHE A 342 -0.77 -2.31 16.48
C PHE A 342 -1.71 -1.59 17.45
N TYR A 343 -2.76 -0.94 16.97
CA TYR A 343 -3.71 -0.20 17.81
C TYR A 343 -4.60 -1.12 18.64
N THR A 344 -5.04 -2.28 18.13
CA THR A 344 -5.95 -3.17 18.89
C THR A 344 -5.48 -3.49 20.32
N PRO A 345 -4.27 -4.03 20.55
CA PRO A 345 -3.80 -4.29 21.92
C PRO A 345 -3.43 -3.00 22.66
N ALA A 346 -2.93 -1.98 21.95
CA ALA A 346 -2.54 -0.72 22.58
C ALA A 346 -3.75 0.07 23.11
N ASP A 347 -4.87 0.08 22.39
CA ASP A 347 -6.14 0.70 22.81
C ASP A 347 -6.71 -0.01 24.04
N TYR A 348 -6.61 -1.34 24.09
CA TYR A 348 -7.06 -2.11 25.26
C TYR A 348 -6.22 -1.80 26.50
N ILE A 349 -4.89 -1.76 26.35
CA ILE A 349 -3.98 -1.42 27.45
C ILE A 349 -4.19 0.04 27.88
N GLU A 350 -4.38 0.96 26.94
CA GLU A 350 -4.70 2.35 27.24
C GLU A 350 -5.99 2.45 28.03
N ALA A 351 -7.06 1.78 27.60
CA ALA A 351 -8.33 1.79 28.30
C ALA A 351 -8.23 1.20 29.72
N ALA A 352 -7.52 0.08 29.88
CA ALA A 352 -7.30 -0.54 31.17
C ALA A 352 -6.42 0.32 32.10
N MET A 353 -5.37 0.96 31.56
CA MET A 353 -4.54 1.88 32.35
C MET A 353 -5.29 3.14 32.72
N TYR A 354 -6.13 3.66 31.83
CA TYR A 354 -6.97 4.81 32.12
C TYR A 354 -7.92 4.50 33.28
N GLU A 355 -8.54 3.32 33.28
CA GLU A 355 -9.39 2.86 34.38
C GLU A 355 -8.61 2.71 35.69
N LEU A 356 -7.40 2.17 35.66
CA LEU A 356 -6.56 2.05 36.86
C LEU A 356 -6.12 3.40 37.43
N GLU A 357 -5.92 4.40 36.57
CA GLU A 357 -5.42 5.72 36.98
C GLU A 357 -6.53 6.71 37.33
N PHE A 358 -7.69 6.61 36.68
CA PHE A 358 -8.78 7.59 36.77
C PHE A 358 -10.18 6.96 36.88
N GLY A 359 -10.27 5.63 37.01
CA GLY A 359 -11.52 4.96 37.34
C GLY A 359 -11.98 5.34 38.76
N GLU A 360 -13.20 4.95 39.10
CA GLU A 360 -13.78 5.29 40.39
C GLU A 360 -12.93 4.72 41.52
N GLU A 361 -12.46 5.60 42.42
CA GLU A 361 -11.67 5.14 43.56
C GLU A 361 -12.53 4.22 44.43
N ASN A 362 -11.95 3.12 44.92
CA ASN A 362 -12.59 2.25 45.93
C ASN A 362 -13.07 3.03 47.17
N SER A 363 -12.55 4.24 47.41
CA SER A 363 -13.00 5.18 48.45
C SER A 363 -14.45 5.63 48.22
N PHE A 364 -14.88 5.95 47.01
CA PHE A 364 -16.26 6.35 46.70
C PHE A 364 -17.25 5.20 46.84
N ILE A 365 -16.87 4.00 46.36
CA ILE A 365 -17.68 2.79 46.51
C ILE A 365 -17.84 2.46 48.00
N LYS A 366 -16.76 2.61 48.77
CA LYS A 366 -16.75 2.40 50.22
C LYS A 366 -17.52 3.48 50.98
N GLU A 367 -17.41 4.74 50.60
CA GLU A 367 -18.19 5.85 51.17
C GLU A 367 -19.69 5.69 50.90
N GLU A 368 -20.06 5.30 49.68
CA GLU A 368 -21.46 5.05 49.31
C GLU A 368 -22.01 3.81 50.03
N TYR A 369 -21.19 2.76 50.20
CA TYR A 369 -21.51 1.61 51.03
C TYR A 369 -21.70 2.00 52.51
N GLU A 370 -20.77 2.75 53.08
CA GLU A 370 -20.84 3.25 54.46
C GLU A 370 -22.07 4.14 54.65
N ARG A 371 -22.43 4.96 53.65
CA ARG A 371 -23.65 5.78 53.63
C ARG A 371 -24.91 4.93 53.64
N ILE A 372 -24.99 3.89 52.80
CA ILE A 372 -26.15 2.98 52.76
C ILE A 372 -26.30 2.21 54.08
N VAL A 373 -25.19 1.76 54.67
CA VAL A 373 -25.18 1.12 56.00
C VAL A 373 -25.60 2.11 57.09
N GLU A 374 -25.16 3.37 57.03
CA GLU A 374 -25.54 4.40 57.98
C GLU A 374 -27.03 4.78 57.89
N LEU A 375 -27.59 4.87 56.67
CA LEU A 375 -29.02 5.07 56.45
C LEU A 375 -29.84 3.93 57.06
N ARG A 376 -29.38 2.67 56.95
CA ARG A 376 -30.03 1.54 57.60
C ARG A 376 -29.93 1.61 59.12
N LYS A 377 -28.74 1.95 59.66
CA LYS A 377 -28.53 2.13 61.11
C LYS A 377 -29.40 3.23 61.72
N LYS A 378 -29.80 4.22 60.93
CA LYS A 378 -30.70 5.31 61.33
C LYS A 378 -32.19 5.02 61.08
N GLU A 379 -32.54 3.83 60.56
CA GLU A 379 -33.90 3.48 60.13
C GLU A 379 -34.50 4.50 59.14
N ASP A 380 -33.65 5.11 58.31
CA ASP A 380 -34.07 6.15 57.38
C ASP A 380 -34.91 5.54 56.25
N PRO A 381 -36.11 6.08 55.93
CA PRO A 381 -36.91 5.62 54.79
C PRO A 381 -36.19 5.74 53.44
N GLU A 382 -35.16 6.58 53.31
CA GLU A 382 -34.33 6.65 52.09
C GLU A 382 -33.48 5.39 51.87
N PHE A 383 -33.20 4.59 52.89
CA PHE A 383 -32.45 3.33 52.75
C PHE A 383 -33.10 2.40 51.73
N ILE A 384 -34.41 2.17 51.85
CA ILE A 384 -35.14 1.24 50.96
C ILE A 384 -35.05 1.71 49.51
N LYS A 385 -35.08 3.02 49.28
CA LYS A 385 -34.95 3.61 47.94
C LYS A 385 -33.55 3.43 47.37
N GLU A 386 -32.51 3.75 48.14
CA GLU A 386 -31.11 3.66 47.70
C GLU A 386 -30.64 2.21 47.53
N TYR A 387 -31.03 1.32 48.44
CA TYR A 387 -30.78 -0.11 48.36
C TYR A 387 -31.46 -0.74 47.14
N ASN A 388 -32.75 -0.47 46.93
CA ASN A 388 -33.46 -0.97 45.75
C ASN A 388 -32.89 -0.38 44.45
N ALA A 389 -32.42 0.88 44.46
CA ALA A 389 -31.76 1.47 43.29
C ALA A 389 -30.43 0.75 42.97
N ALA A 390 -29.61 0.45 43.96
CA ALA A 390 -28.38 -0.32 43.80
C ALA A 390 -28.66 -1.75 43.31
N MET A 391 -29.58 -2.47 43.96
CA MET A 391 -29.92 -3.85 43.58
C MET A 391 -30.59 -3.96 42.22
N ASN A 392 -31.46 -3.01 41.84
CA ASN A 392 -32.03 -2.96 40.49
C ASN A 392 -30.98 -2.73 39.41
N SER A 393 -29.82 -2.17 39.75
CA SER A 393 -28.73 -1.97 38.78
C SER A 393 -28.09 -3.28 38.32
N LEU A 394 -28.14 -4.33 39.15
CA LEU A 394 -27.70 -5.70 38.81
C LEU A 394 -28.67 -6.41 37.84
N ASN A 395 -29.92 -5.96 37.76
CA ASN A 395 -30.95 -6.53 36.87
C ASN A 395 -30.90 -5.95 35.44
N ASN A 396 -30.03 -4.99 35.15
CA ASN A 396 -29.86 -4.44 33.80
C ASN A 396 -28.99 -5.38 32.94
N GLU A 397 -29.62 -6.20 32.09
CA GLU A 397 -28.91 -7.07 31.12
C GLU A 397 -28.00 -6.24 30.20
N TYR A 398 -26.68 -6.50 30.24
CA TYR A 398 -25.69 -5.79 29.41
C TYR A 398 -25.79 -6.17 27.93
N PHE A 399 -25.29 -5.30 27.05
CA PHE A 399 -25.31 -5.54 25.61
C PHE A 399 -24.67 -6.87 25.13
N PRO A 400 -23.55 -7.37 25.70
CA PRO A 400 -23.02 -8.70 25.35
C PRO A 400 -23.98 -9.84 25.73
N GLU A 401 -24.71 -9.71 26.84
CA GLU A 401 -25.73 -10.66 27.27
C GLU A 401 -26.97 -10.56 26.39
N GLN A 402 -27.41 -9.35 26.02
CA GLN A 402 -28.48 -9.15 25.05
C GLN A 402 -28.13 -9.73 23.67
N ILE A 403 -26.89 -9.59 23.20
CA ILE A 403 -26.42 -10.23 21.96
C ILE A 403 -26.35 -11.75 22.12
N LYS A 404 -25.84 -12.26 23.25
CA LYS A 404 -25.76 -13.70 23.51
C LYS A 404 -27.17 -14.32 23.57
N LYS A 405 -28.12 -13.61 24.18
CA LYS A 405 -29.55 -13.94 24.26
C LYS A 405 -30.22 -13.84 22.89
N PHE A 406 -29.97 -12.80 22.12
CA PHE A 406 -30.45 -12.68 20.74
C PHE A 406 -29.90 -13.81 19.85
N ILE A 407 -28.59 -14.11 19.93
CA ILE A 407 -27.97 -15.20 19.17
C ILE A 407 -28.50 -16.55 19.65
N SER A 408 -28.70 -16.78 20.95
CA SER A 408 -29.25 -18.02 21.47
C SER A 408 -30.72 -18.21 21.07
N GLU A 409 -31.53 -17.15 21.12
CA GLU A 409 -32.92 -17.13 20.66
C GLU A 409 -33.03 -17.40 19.16
N VAL A 410 -32.16 -16.79 18.35
CA VAL A 410 -32.11 -16.98 16.89
C VAL A 410 -31.59 -18.37 16.51
N MET A 411 -30.61 -18.92 17.24
CA MET A 411 -29.94 -20.18 16.87
C MET A 411 -30.56 -21.44 17.49
N ARG A 412 -31.22 -21.34 18.65
CA ARG A 412 -31.72 -22.51 19.41
C ARG A 412 -33.24 -22.49 19.63
N GLY A 413 -33.95 -21.45 19.19
CA GLY A 413 -35.35 -21.22 19.57
C GLY A 413 -35.45 -20.82 21.05
N LYS A 414 -36.62 -20.33 21.48
CA LYS A 414 -36.87 -19.83 22.84
C LYS A 414 -36.40 -20.84 23.88
N VAL A 415 -35.22 -20.61 24.45
CA VAL A 415 -34.78 -21.23 25.69
C VAL A 415 -35.42 -20.39 26.79
N GLU A 416 -36.16 -21.03 27.70
CA GLU A 416 -36.54 -20.37 28.95
C GLU A 416 -35.24 -19.89 29.61
N VAL A 417 -35.09 -18.57 29.70
CA VAL A 417 -34.04 -17.94 30.47
C VAL A 417 -34.18 -18.51 31.88
N GLU A 418 -33.17 -19.25 32.37
CA GLU A 418 -33.08 -19.56 33.79
C GLU A 418 -33.31 -18.26 34.53
N LYS A 419 -34.36 -18.23 35.36
CA LYS A 419 -34.56 -17.09 36.27
C LYS A 419 -33.24 -16.84 36.97
N ASN A 420 -32.76 -15.61 36.87
CA ASN A 420 -31.64 -15.16 37.66
C ASN A 420 -31.90 -15.57 39.12
N GLU A 421 -30.93 -16.20 39.79
CA GLU A 421 -30.99 -16.47 41.24
C GLU A 421 -31.25 -15.19 42.07
N PHE A 422 -31.12 -14.02 41.43
CA PHE A 422 -31.43 -12.70 41.95
C PHE A 422 -32.93 -12.38 42.12
N ASP A 423 -33.85 -13.11 41.48
CA ASP A 423 -35.29 -12.88 41.64
C ASP A 423 -35.82 -13.34 43.02
N GLU A 424 -35.11 -14.23 43.72
CA GLU A 424 -35.54 -14.78 45.01
C GLU A 424 -35.13 -13.94 46.24
N ILE A 425 -34.26 -12.93 46.08
CA ILE A 425 -33.83 -12.04 47.19
C ILE A 425 -34.64 -10.72 47.19
N LEU A 426 -35.56 -10.51 46.25
CA LEU A 426 -36.26 -9.23 46.00
C LEU A 426 -37.54 -8.99 46.83
N SER A 427 -37.57 -9.36 48.11
CA SER A 427 -38.58 -8.81 49.02
C SER A 427 -38.03 -8.64 50.43
N LEU A 428 -37.35 -7.53 50.69
CA LEU A 428 -36.73 -7.30 52.00
C LEU A 428 -37.04 -5.92 52.55
N GLU A 429 -38.23 -5.81 53.15
CA GLU A 429 -38.52 -4.80 54.19
C GLU A 429 -37.78 -5.13 55.52
N GLU A 430 -37.09 -6.28 55.61
CA GLU A 430 -36.61 -6.89 56.87
C GLU A 430 -35.10 -7.19 56.97
N ILE A 431 -34.20 -6.61 56.15
CA ILE A 431 -32.73 -6.81 56.34
C ILE A 431 -32.24 -6.06 57.59
N SER A 432 -31.74 -6.74 58.61
CA SER A 432 -31.12 -6.09 59.77
C SER A 432 -29.74 -5.49 59.43
N ALA A 433 -29.30 -4.46 60.17
CA ALA A 433 -27.99 -3.83 59.91
C ALA A 433 -26.80 -4.80 60.05
N GLY A 434 -26.94 -5.90 60.81
CA GLY A 434 -25.92 -6.94 60.95
C GLY A 434 -25.85 -7.92 59.78
N GLU A 435 -26.93 -8.10 59.01
CA GLU A 435 -26.94 -8.92 57.79
C GLU A 435 -26.31 -8.19 56.59
N LEU A 436 -26.20 -6.86 56.65
CA LEU A 436 -25.40 -6.07 55.71
C LEU A 436 -23.88 -6.18 55.99
N GLU A 437 -23.49 -6.62 57.19
CA GLU A 437 -22.10 -6.81 57.60
C GLU A 437 -21.61 -8.26 57.37
N ASP A 438 -22.45 -9.14 56.83
CA ASP A 438 -22.05 -10.47 56.37
C ASP A 438 -21.18 -10.37 55.10
N ASP A 439 -20.11 -11.18 55.02
CA ASP A 439 -19.10 -11.07 53.96
C ASP A 439 -19.71 -11.22 52.55
N GLU A 440 -20.67 -12.14 52.38
CA GLU A 440 -21.34 -12.40 51.10
C GLU A 440 -22.30 -11.27 50.70
N MET A 441 -23.05 -10.72 51.66
CA MET A 441 -23.96 -9.58 51.42
C MET A 441 -23.20 -8.27 51.20
N GLN A 442 -22.09 -8.08 51.90
CA GLN A 442 -21.18 -6.96 51.71
C GLN A 442 -20.58 -6.98 50.31
N GLU A 443 -20.05 -8.11 49.85
CA GLU A 443 -19.50 -8.25 48.50
C GLU A 443 -20.55 -7.95 47.42
N ARG A 444 -21.77 -8.48 47.58
CA ARG A 444 -22.89 -8.25 46.64
C ARG A 444 -23.38 -6.81 46.64
N LEU A 445 -23.47 -6.17 47.80
CA LEU A 445 -23.88 -4.77 47.88
C LEU A 445 -22.81 -3.85 47.29
N MET A 446 -21.53 -4.17 47.52
CA MET A 446 -20.42 -3.46 46.89
C MET A 446 -20.46 -3.61 45.36
N GLU A 447 -20.71 -4.81 44.84
CA GLU A 447 -20.89 -5.05 43.41
C GLU A 447 -22.09 -4.27 42.84
N ALA A 448 -23.22 -4.27 43.54
CA ALA A 448 -24.42 -3.51 43.18
C ALA A 448 -24.16 -1.99 43.18
N ILE A 449 -23.39 -1.49 44.14
CA ILE A 449 -22.99 -0.08 44.21
C ILE A 449 -22.05 0.25 43.05
N THR A 450 -21.02 -0.56 42.80
CA THR A 450 -20.13 -0.38 41.64
C THR A 450 -20.92 -0.34 40.35
N GLN A 451 -21.91 -1.21 40.21
CA GLN A 451 -22.76 -1.28 39.01
C GLN A 451 -23.74 -0.10 38.89
N LYS A 452 -24.25 0.41 40.00
CA LYS A 452 -25.04 1.63 40.08
C LYS A 452 -24.22 2.83 39.63
N ILE A 453 -23.04 3.03 40.20
CA ILE A 453 -22.21 4.19 39.89
C ILE A 453 -21.72 4.12 38.43
N TYR A 454 -21.32 2.94 37.93
CA TYR A 454 -21.06 2.70 36.50
C TYR A 454 -22.28 3.07 35.64
N ASN A 455 -23.49 2.67 36.02
CA ASN A 455 -24.70 2.96 35.26
C ASN A 455 -25.07 4.46 35.24
N GLU A 456 -24.75 5.18 36.31
CA GLU A 456 -24.96 6.62 36.45
C GLU A 456 -23.91 7.42 35.67
N ASN A 457 -22.68 6.93 35.60
CA ASN A 457 -21.56 7.61 34.95
C ASN A 457 -21.31 7.17 33.49
N SER A 458 -21.83 6.02 33.07
CA SER A 458 -21.70 5.53 31.68
C SER A 458 -22.56 6.31 30.68
N GLY A 459 -22.04 6.46 29.46
CA GLY A 459 -22.79 7.05 28.34
C GLY A 459 -23.84 6.12 27.73
N SER A 460 -24.25 6.42 26.50
CA SER A 460 -25.26 5.63 25.77
C SER A 460 -24.89 4.17 25.49
N ILE A 461 -23.59 3.82 25.52
CA ILE A 461 -23.12 2.43 25.37
C ILE A 461 -22.77 1.87 26.74
N LYS A 462 -23.32 0.70 27.07
CA LYS A 462 -23.09 -0.01 28.33
C LYS A 462 -22.74 -1.49 28.08
N LEU A 463 -21.45 -1.80 28.03
CA LEU A 463 -20.91 -3.14 27.79
C LEU A 463 -20.51 -3.87 29.08
N GLY A 464 -20.67 -3.23 30.25
CA GLY A 464 -20.41 -3.82 31.56
C GLY A 464 -19.07 -3.44 32.20
N SER A 465 -18.27 -2.59 31.56
CA SER A 465 -17.17 -1.88 32.21
C SER A 465 -16.73 -0.67 31.40
N HIS A 466 -16.24 0.37 32.08
CA HIS A 466 -15.69 1.57 31.42
C HIS A 466 -14.52 1.23 30.49
N THR A 467 -13.70 0.24 30.85
CA THR A 467 -12.63 -0.28 29.99
C THR A 467 -13.17 -0.80 28.66
N MET A 468 -14.22 -1.64 28.70
CA MET A 468 -14.79 -2.25 27.49
C MET A 468 -15.54 -1.21 26.64
N ASP A 469 -16.27 -0.29 27.27
CA ASP A 469 -16.95 0.81 26.59
C ASP A 469 -15.97 1.69 25.84
N ARG A 470 -14.91 2.13 26.52
CA ARG A 470 -13.84 2.93 25.92
C ARG A 470 -13.14 2.17 24.80
N TYR A 471 -12.77 0.92 25.03
CA TYR A 471 -12.11 0.09 24.04
C TYR A 471 -12.96 -0.06 22.77
N ILE A 472 -14.21 -0.51 22.88
CA ILE A 472 -15.07 -0.75 21.73
C ILE A 472 -15.41 0.56 20.99
N PHE A 473 -15.61 1.66 21.72
CA PHE A 473 -15.78 2.96 21.11
C PHE A 473 -14.56 3.37 20.28
N VAL A 474 -13.37 3.33 20.87
CA VAL A 474 -12.11 3.69 20.19
C VAL A 474 -11.91 2.79 18.97
N ARG A 475 -12.13 1.47 19.08
CA ARG A 475 -12.01 0.52 17.96
C ARG A 475 -13.00 0.80 16.84
N SER A 476 -14.25 1.15 17.19
CA SER A 476 -15.29 1.47 16.20
C SER A 476 -14.95 2.75 15.45
N TYR A 477 -14.46 3.77 16.16
CA TYR A 477 -13.97 5.00 15.55
C TYR A 477 -12.74 4.74 14.66
N ASP A 478 -11.80 3.92 15.13
CA ASP A 478 -10.57 3.54 14.43
C ASP A 478 -10.83 2.88 13.07
N MET A 479 -11.91 2.12 12.91
CA MET A 479 -12.28 1.53 11.62
C MET A 479 -12.43 2.59 10.51
N LEU A 480 -12.88 3.80 10.87
CA LEU A 480 -13.03 4.92 9.96
C LEU A 480 -11.80 5.83 9.97
N ASP A 481 -11.23 6.08 11.15
CA ASP A 481 -10.12 7.02 11.31
C ASP A 481 -8.80 6.48 10.77
N VAL A 482 -8.47 5.20 10.97
CA VAL A 482 -7.18 4.62 10.52
C VAL A 482 -6.99 4.75 9.00
N PRO A 483 -7.95 4.39 8.13
CA PRO A 483 -7.82 4.61 6.69
C PRO A 483 -7.63 6.09 6.32
N LYS A 484 -8.40 6.99 6.95
CA LYS A 484 -8.35 8.44 6.73
C LYS A 484 -6.98 9.00 7.14
N SER A 485 -6.57 8.72 8.37
CA SER A 485 -5.30 9.13 8.97
C SER A 485 -4.11 8.58 8.19
N LEU A 486 -4.19 7.36 7.62
CA LEU A 486 -3.15 6.83 6.75
C LEU A 486 -3.06 7.58 5.41
N LEU A 487 -4.18 7.96 4.79
CA LEU A 487 -4.19 8.75 3.56
C LEU A 487 -3.59 10.14 3.78
N MET A 488 -4.01 10.82 4.86
CA MET A 488 -3.46 12.12 5.23
C MET A 488 -1.97 12.03 5.60
N GLY A 489 -1.61 10.97 6.30
CA GLY A 489 -0.23 10.53 6.57
C GLY A 489 0.66 10.52 5.34
N LEU A 490 0.23 9.75 4.34
CA LEU A 490 0.95 9.60 3.08
C LEU A 490 0.98 10.91 2.28
N TRP A 491 -0.06 11.74 2.36
CA TRP A 491 -0.08 13.04 1.71
C TRP A 491 0.92 14.02 2.34
N ILE A 492 0.97 14.08 3.67
CA ILE A 492 1.95 14.87 4.42
C ILE A 492 3.36 14.36 4.14
N TYR A 493 3.60 13.04 4.23
CA TYR A 493 4.89 12.44 3.90
C TYR A 493 5.35 12.84 2.50
N ARG A 494 4.46 12.75 1.50
CA ARG A 494 4.78 13.14 0.13
C ARG A 494 5.06 14.64 0.01
N THR A 495 4.35 15.48 0.74
CA THR A 495 4.56 16.94 0.76
C THR A 495 5.93 17.27 1.37
N MET A 496 6.26 16.66 2.51
CA MET A 496 7.54 16.82 3.21
C MET A 496 8.72 16.28 2.39
N CYS A 497 8.54 15.13 1.75
CA CYS A 497 9.56 14.50 0.91
C CYS A 497 9.86 15.33 -0.34
N MET A 498 8.82 15.78 -1.05
CA MET A 498 8.97 16.69 -2.21
C MET A 498 9.42 18.11 -1.80
N GLY A 499 9.32 18.43 -0.51
CA GLY A 499 9.61 19.73 0.06
C GLY A 499 11.08 20.08 0.21
N GLY A 500 12.02 19.18 -0.10
CA GLY A 500 13.43 19.42 0.22
C GLY A 500 14.07 20.63 -0.49
N LEU A 501 13.47 21.15 -1.58
CA LEU A 501 13.88 22.42 -2.21
C LEU A 501 13.34 23.68 -1.50
N ASN A 502 12.26 23.55 -0.72
CA ASN A 502 11.68 24.65 0.07
C ASN A 502 10.96 24.08 1.30
N MET A 503 11.76 23.71 2.31
CA MET A 503 11.27 23.00 3.50
C MET A 503 10.27 23.84 4.32
N LYS A 504 10.44 25.16 4.38
CA LYS A 504 9.51 26.04 5.09
C LYS A 504 8.11 25.94 4.50
N ALA A 505 7.98 26.06 3.18
CA ALA A 505 6.69 25.94 2.51
C ALA A 505 6.08 24.54 2.66
N ALA A 506 6.92 23.49 2.64
CA ALA A 506 6.45 22.12 2.83
C ALA A 506 5.92 21.86 4.25
N ILE A 507 6.61 22.36 5.28
CA ILE A 507 6.15 22.30 6.67
C ILE A 507 4.85 23.07 6.80
N THR A 508 4.75 24.29 6.28
CA THR A 508 3.50 25.08 6.35
C THR A 508 2.33 24.35 5.69
N GLN A 509 2.55 23.79 4.49
CA GLN A 509 1.50 23.04 3.80
C GLN A 509 1.12 21.76 4.56
N ALA A 510 2.10 21.03 5.10
CA ALA A 510 1.85 19.86 5.94
C ALA A 510 1.08 20.24 7.21
N SER A 511 1.43 21.35 7.87
CA SER A 511 0.72 21.87 9.04
C SER A 511 -0.72 22.22 8.71
N ILE A 512 -0.99 22.88 7.58
CA ILE A 512 -2.38 23.19 7.16
C ILE A 512 -3.18 21.90 6.95
N ILE A 513 -2.61 20.94 6.21
CA ILE A 513 -3.25 19.63 5.96
C ILE A 513 -3.55 18.93 7.29
N TYR A 514 -2.58 18.89 8.19
CA TYR A 514 -2.70 18.26 9.50
C TYR A 514 -3.74 18.96 10.38
N THR A 515 -3.70 20.29 10.48
CA THR A 515 -4.64 21.05 11.32
C THR A 515 -6.08 20.88 10.82
N LEU A 516 -6.32 20.92 9.50
CA LEU A 516 -7.65 20.68 8.95
C LEU A 516 -8.16 19.27 9.27
N ASP A 517 -7.29 18.26 9.15
CA ASP A 517 -7.61 16.88 9.51
C ASP A 517 -7.95 16.73 10.99
N GLN A 518 -7.15 17.35 11.87
CA GLN A 518 -7.36 17.27 13.32
C GLN A 518 -8.59 18.03 13.77
N ILE A 519 -8.88 19.21 13.20
CA ILE A 519 -10.10 19.96 13.56
C ILE A 519 -11.33 19.12 13.22
N ILE A 520 -11.40 18.56 12.02
CA ILE A 520 -12.58 17.77 11.61
C ILE A 520 -12.64 16.47 12.42
N GLY A 521 -11.54 15.72 12.50
CA GLY A 521 -11.50 14.42 13.17
C GLY A 521 -11.69 14.52 14.67
N LYS A 522 -10.95 15.39 15.36
CA LYS A 522 -10.98 15.46 16.82
C LYS A 522 -12.19 16.20 17.36
N TYR A 523 -12.72 17.21 16.66
CA TYR A 523 -13.98 17.84 17.07
C TYR A 523 -15.12 16.82 17.07
N ILE A 524 -15.23 16.05 15.98
CA ILE A 524 -16.23 14.97 15.88
C ILE A 524 -15.95 13.88 16.92
N TYR A 525 -14.69 13.45 17.09
CA TYR A 525 -14.32 12.44 18.07
C TYR A 525 -14.68 12.83 19.50
N TYR A 526 -14.26 14.00 19.99
CA TYR A 526 -14.51 14.40 21.38
C TYR A 526 -15.98 14.72 21.64
N GLN A 527 -16.72 15.25 20.65
CA GLN A 527 -18.17 15.43 20.79
C GLN A 527 -18.89 14.09 20.91
N ILE A 528 -18.66 13.17 19.97
CA ILE A 528 -19.29 11.85 19.98
C ILE A 528 -18.85 11.08 21.22
N ARG A 529 -17.57 11.15 21.61
CA ARG A 529 -17.03 10.46 22.78
C ARG A 529 -17.75 10.91 24.06
N ARG A 530 -17.92 12.22 24.24
CA ARG A 530 -18.63 12.79 25.40
C ARG A 530 -20.06 12.29 25.47
N ASP A 531 -20.74 12.19 24.33
CA ASP A 531 -22.14 11.75 24.33
C ASP A 531 -22.28 10.22 24.46
N ILE A 532 -21.31 9.44 23.96
CA ILE A 532 -21.46 7.98 23.82
C ILE A 532 -20.92 7.16 24.99
N ILE A 533 -19.76 7.51 25.54
CA ILE A 533 -19.06 6.67 26.55
C ILE A 533 -18.68 7.45 27.81
N ASN A 534 -19.42 8.53 28.10
CA ASN A 534 -18.96 9.68 28.89
C ASN A 534 -18.06 9.36 30.12
N MET A 535 -17.09 10.27 30.32
CA MET A 535 -16.31 10.50 31.54
C MET A 535 -16.32 12.01 31.83
#